data_AF-A0A936INL9-F1
#
_entry.id   AF-A0A936INL9-F1
#
_cell.length_a   1.000
_cell.length_b   1.000
_cell.length_c   1.000
_cell.angle_alpha   90.00
_cell.angle_beta   90.00
_cell.angle_gamma   90.00
#
_symmetry.space_group_name_H-M   'P 1'
#
loop_
_entity.id
_entity.type
_entity.pdbx_description
1 polymer ?
#
loop_
_entity_poly.entity_id
_entity_poly.type
_entity_poly.pdbx_seq_one_letter_code
_entity_poly.pdbx_strand_id
1 'polypeptide(L)'
;MPRAGFVAAHAHLAALGFAVTMAIGIGHRLLPMFLPAAPRSESLIWTTLLVPIGTLALALASLVAPGLALVAIGLLGAGLAAFFVGVVRLLRDHRPPPRDLVRPDPGKIQILLAVACLFAAAGLGIAMAGSSVPAAPRLTLVYAVLGLLGFLGQLIVGIGARLFPTFLWAHAWRVTAETGTPPAVSPVRMPSRLLLWVGLGGFAGAIAALSSTVGTTHLAWIRVGGVSLVLAAAALFANLASCWRRAGSRQSPG
;
A
#
# COMPACT_ATOMS: atom_id res chain seq x y z
N MET A 1 6.38 -32.10 -9.81
CA MET A 1 6.02 -30.77 -10.31
C MET A 1 4.70 -30.16 -9.78
N PRO A 2 3.69 -30.86 -9.20
CA PRO A 2 2.42 -30.21 -8.80
C PRO A 2 2.52 -29.26 -7.58
N ARG A 3 3.50 -29.45 -6.69
CA ARG A 3 3.67 -28.59 -5.50
C ARG A 3 4.08 -27.15 -5.85
N ALA A 4 4.93 -26.98 -6.87
CA ALA A 4 5.40 -25.64 -7.28
C ALA A 4 4.26 -24.81 -7.90
N GLY A 5 3.43 -25.44 -8.74
CA GLY A 5 2.24 -24.80 -9.31
C GLY A 5 1.24 -24.37 -8.24
N PHE A 6 1.04 -25.20 -7.21
CA PHE A 6 0.16 -24.86 -6.09
C PHE A 6 0.68 -23.67 -5.27
N VAL A 7 1.97 -23.65 -4.94
CA VAL A 7 2.60 -22.54 -4.22
C VAL A 7 2.50 -21.25 -5.04
N ALA A 8 2.76 -21.31 -6.35
CA ALA A 8 2.60 -20.16 -7.25
C ALA A 8 1.14 -19.69 -7.31
N ALA A 9 0.18 -20.58 -7.50
CA ALA A 9 -1.24 -20.24 -7.56
C ALA A 9 -1.72 -19.59 -6.25
N HIS A 10 -1.35 -20.15 -5.10
CA HIS A 10 -1.64 -19.57 -3.80
C HIS A 10 -1.02 -18.17 -3.65
N ALA A 11 0.26 -18.01 -4.05
CA ALA A 11 0.94 -16.72 -4.00
C ALA A 11 0.26 -15.67 -4.89
N HIS A 12 -0.14 -16.03 -6.11
CA HIS A 12 -0.88 -15.13 -7.02
C HIS A 12 -2.26 -14.75 -6.45
N LEU A 13 -3.01 -15.71 -5.89
CA LEU A 13 -4.30 -15.43 -5.27
C LEU A 13 -4.16 -14.52 -4.03
N ALA A 14 -3.16 -14.77 -3.18
CA ALA A 14 -2.91 -13.94 -2.00
C ALA A 14 -2.44 -12.52 -2.37
N ALA A 15 -1.48 -12.40 -3.30
CA ALA A 15 -0.93 -11.11 -3.68
C ALA A 15 -1.88 -10.31 -4.59
N LEU A 16 -2.32 -10.88 -5.70
CA LEU A 16 -3.12 -10.15 -6.69
C LEU A 16 -4.61 -10.22 -6.35
N GLY A 17 -5.09 -11.40 -5.97
CA GLY A 17 -6.51 -11.64 -5.71
C GLY A 17 -7.01 -10.97 -4.43
N PHE A 18 -6.18 -10.95 -3.39
CA PHE A 18 -6.51 -10.31 -2.12
C PHE A 18 -5.84 -8.93 -1.99
N ALA A 19 -4.52 -8.84 -2.04
CA ALA A 19 -3.86 -7.57 -1.70
C ALA A 19 -4.10 -6.46 -2.74
N VAL A 20 -3.99 -6.75 -4.04
CA VAL A 20 -4.23 -5.74 -5.10
C VAL A 20 -5.72 -5.35 -5.17
N THR A 21 -6.66 -6.29 -5.07
CA THR A 21 -8.10 -5.95 -5.08
C THR A 21 -8.50 -5.11 -3.86
N MET A 22 -7.97 -5.42 -2.67
CA MET A 22 -8.13 -4.59 -1.47
C MET A 22 -7.55 -3.20 -1.69
N ALA A 23 -6.35 -3.08 -2.25
CA ALA A 23 -5.72 -1.80 -2.57
C ALA A 23 -6.57 -0.96 -3.54
N ILE A 24 -7.11 -1.57 -4.59
CA ILE A 24 -7.99 -0.92 -5.57
C ILE A 24 -9.29 -0.47 -4.89
N GLY A 25 -9.94 -1.34 -4.11
CA GLY A 25 -11.19 -1.02 -3.42
C GLY A 25 -11.02 0.12 -2.41
N ILE A 26 -9.95 0.06 -1.62
CA ILE A 26 -9.58 1.15 -0.70
C ILE A 26 -9.26 2.42 -1.50
N GLY A 27 -8.52 2.31 -2.60
CA GLY A 27 -8.17 3.42 -3.48
C GLY A 27 -9.40 4.16 -4.01
N HIS A 28 -10.37 3.44 -4.58
CA HIS A 28 -11.62 4.03 -5.09
C HIS A 28 -12.45 4.73 -4.01
N ARG A 29 -12.38 4.28 -2.76
CA ARG A 29 -13.11 4.90 -1.65
C ARG A 29 -12.36 6.08 -1.01
N LEU A 30 -11.05 5.95 -0.84
CA LEU A 30 -10.23 6.94 -0.14
C LEU A 30 -9.76 8.07 -1.05
N LEU A 31 -9.48 7.80 -2.33
CA LEU A 31 -9.01 8.85 -3.24
C LEU A 31 -10.01 10.00 -3.36
N PRO A 32 -11.33 9.80 -3.54
CA PRO A 32 -12.30 10.90 -3.58
C PRO A 32 -12.45 11.63 -2.23
N MET A 33 -12.11 10.98 -1.12
CA MET A 33 -12.14 11.61 0.20
C MET A 33 -10.94 12.55 0.41
N PHE A 34 -9.78 12.22 -0.17
CA PHE A 34 -8.56 13.02 -0.05
C PHE A 34 -8.34 14.03 -1.19
N LEU A 35 -8.92 13.75 -2.35
CA LEU A 35 -8.98 14.63 -3.50
C LEU A 35 -10.44 15.06 -3.63
N PRO A 36 -10.82 16.29 -3.24
CA PRO A 36 -12.19 16.77 -3.34
C PRO A 36 -12.64 16.84 -4.80
N ALA A 37 -13.03 15.68 -5.33
CA ALA A 37 -13.39 15.40 -6.70
C ALA A 37 -14.58 14.44 -6.69
N ALA A 38 -15.44 14.56 -7.70
CA ALA A 38 -16.64 13.74 -7.78
C ALA A 38 -16.27 12.24 -7.95
N PRO A 39 -16.92 11.32 -7.23
CA PRO A 39 -16.72 9.89 -7.44
C PRO A 39 -17.16 9.52 -8.87
N ARG A 40 -16.34 8.73 -9.57
CA ARG A 40 -16.67 8.19 -10.91
C ARG A 40 -16.69 6.66 -10.86
N SER A 41 -17.79 6.08 -11.36
CA SER A 41 -18.05 4.64 -11.31
C SER A 41 -17.45 3.83 -12.46
N GLU A 42 -17.13 4.47 -13.58
CA GLU A 42 -16.74 3.76 -14.81
C GLU A 42 -15.47 2.92 -14.66
N SER A 43 -14.40 3.50 -14.10
CA SER A 43 -13.15 2.77 -13.86
C SER A 43 -13.30 1.67 -12.81
N LEU A 44 -14.22 1.84 -11.85
CA LEU A 44 -14.46 0.86 -10.79
C LEU A 44 -14.95 -0.47 -11.39
N ILE A 45 -15.93 -0.43 -12.29
CA ILE A 45 -16.50 -1.62 -12.92
C ILE A 45 -15.41 -2.45 -13.61
N TRP A 46 -14.59 -1.81 -14.45
CA TRP A 46 -13.51 -2.49 -15.17
C TRP A 46 -12.46 -3.06 -14.23
N THR A 47 -12.06 -2.34 -13.19
CA THR A 47 -11.09 -2.84 -12.21
C THR A 47 -11.60 -4.04 -11.42
N THR A 48 -12.87 -4.00 -11.01
CA THR A 48 -13.51 -5.06 -10.21
C THR A 48 -13.75 -6.32 -11.03
N LEU A 49 -13.87 -6.24 -12.36
CA LEU A 49 -14.00 -7.40 -13.22
C LEU A 49 -12.65 -7.95 -13.68
N LEU A 50 -11.79 -7.11 -14.25
CA LEU A 50 -10.58 -7.56 -14.95
C LEU A 50 -9.51 -8.10 -14.00
N VAL A 51 -9.33 -7.48 -12.82
CA VAL A 51 -8.28 -7.91 -11.87
C VAL A 51 -8.57 -9.27 -11.26
N PRO A 52 -9.78 -9.57 -10.74
CA PRO A 52 -10.09 -10.90 -10.21
C PRO A 52 -10.07 -11.98 -11.29
N ILE A 53 -10.64 -11.72 -12.48
CA ILE A 53 -10.65 -12.70 -13.60
C ILE A 53 -9.20 -12.98 -14.03
N GLY A 54 -8.38 -11.95 -14.22
CA GLY A 54 -6.98 -12.10 -14.56
C GLY A 54 -6.19 -12.86 -13.48
N THR A 55 -6.46 -12.60 -12.20
CA THR A 55 -5.83 -13.35 -11.10
C THR A 55 -6.21 -14.82 -11.13
N LEU A 56 -7.50 -15.13 -11.30
CA LEU A 56 -8.00 -16.50 -11.34
C LEU A 56 -7.41 -17.24 -12.55
N ALA A 57 -7.37 -16.59 -13.71
CA ALA A 57 -6.71 -17.12 -14.91
C ALA A 57 -5.21 -17.38 -14.67
N LEU A 58 -4.51 -16.53 -13.93
CA LEU A 58 -3.09 -16.71 -13.61
C LEU A 58 -2.85 -17.88 -12.65
N ALA A 59 -3.74 -18.04 -11.67
CA ALA A 59 -3.73 -19.18 -10.76
C ALA A 59 -3.97 -20.50 -11.51
N LEU A 60 -4.96 -20.54 -12.41
CA LEU A 60 -5.23 -21.69 -13.29
C LEU A 60 -4.06 -21.97 -14.24
N ALA A 61 -3.45 -20.93 -14.80
CA ALA A 61 -2.28 -21.07 -15.66
C ALA A 61 -1.10 -21.72 -14.93
N SER A 62 -0.93 -21.38 -13.65
CA SER A 62 0.12 -21.94 -12.79
C SER A 62 -0.13 -23.42 -12.41
N LEU A 63 -1.38 -23.88 -12.43
CA LEU A 63 -1.76 -25.24 -12.02
C LEU A 63 -1.79 -26.21 -13.20
N VAL A 64 -2.46 -25.83 -14.28
CA VAL A 64 -2.87 -26.78 -15.33
C VAL A 64 -2.76 -26.25 -16.77
N ALA A 65 -2.70 -24.94 -16.98
CA ALA A 65 -2.83 -24.35 -18.31
C ALA A 65 -1.84 -23.21 -18.58
N PRO A 66 -0.52 -23.48 -18.67
CA PRO A 66 0.50 -22.43 -18.76
C PRO A 66 0.31 -21.49 -19.96
N GLY A 67 -0.33 -21.94 -21.04
CA GLY A 67 -0.68 -21.11 -22.20
C GLY A 67 -1.64 -19.94 -21.89
N LEU A 68 -2.38 -20.00 -20.78
CA LEU A 68 -3.25 -18.90 -20.33
C LEU A 68 -2.49 -17.76 -19.63
N ALA A 69 -1.20 -17.95 -19.31
CA ALA A 69 -0.44 -16.96 -18.52
C ALA A 69 -0.40 -15.58 -19.17
N LEU A 70 -0.19 -15.49 -20.49
CA LEU A 70 -0.14 -14.20 -21.20
C LEU A 70 -1.51 -13.52 -21.21
N VAL A 71 -2.59 -14.28 -21.41
CA VAL A 71 -3.96 -13.75 -21.35
C VAL A 71 -4.27 -13.23 -19.95
N ALA A 72 -3.89 -13.99 -18.91
CA ALA A 72 -4.08 -13.61 -17.52
C ALA A 72 -3.32 -12.32 -17.16
N ILE A 73 -2.05 -12.20 -17.60
CA ILE A 73 -1.24 -10.99 -17.44
C ILE A 73 -1.88 -9.81 -18.17
N GLY A 74 -2.38 -10.02 -19.40
CA GLY A 74 -3.09 -9.00 -20.17
C GLY A 74 -4.34 -8.48 -19.46
N LEU A 75 -5.16 -9.37 -18.91
CA LEU A 75 -6.36 -9.01 -18.14
C LEU A 75 -6.01 -8.23 -16.86
N LEU A 76 -5.00 -8.68 -16.11
CA LEU A 76 -4.50 -7.97 -14.93
C LEU A 76 -3.97 -6.58 -15.29
N GLY A 77 -3.18 -6.48 -16.36
CA GLY A 77 -2.64 -5.23 -16.86
C GLY A 77 -3.73 -4.25 -17.30
N ALA A 78 -4.74 -4.72 -18.01
CA ALA A 78 -5.89 -3.91 -18.44
C ALA A 78 -6.71 -3.43 -17.25
N GLY A 79 -6.97 -4.30 -16.26
CA GLY A 79 -7.65 -3.93 -15.01
C GLY A 79 -6.87 -2.87 -14.24
N LEU A 80 -5.57 -3.06 -14.04
CA LEU A 80 -4.72 -2.10 -13.34
C LEU A 80 -4.59 -0.78 -14.11
N ALA A 81 -4.52 -0.82 -15.44
CA ALA A 81 -4.54 0.37 -16.28
C ALA A 81 -5.86 1.14 -16.13
N ALA A 82 -7.01 0.46 -16.11
CA ALA A 82 -8.30 1.10 -15.86
C ALA A 82 -8.35 1.79 -14.49
N PHE A 83 -7.75 1.19 -13.45
CA PHE A 83 -7.61 1.82 -12.14
C PHE A 83 -6.82 3.13 -12.26
N PHE A 84 -5.61 3.08 -12.80
CA PHE A 84 -4.74 4.26 -12.90
C PHE A 84 -5.32 5.35 -13.79
N VAL A 85 -6.00 5.00 -14.88
CA VAL A 85 -6.75 5.97 -15.69
C VAL A 85 -7.82 6.66 -14.86
N GLY A 86 -8.56 5.92 -14.03
CA GLY A 86 -9.50 6.48 -13.05
C GLY A 86 -8.82 7.45 -12.07
N VAL A 87 -7.69 7.05 -11.50
CA VAL A 87 -6.88 7.89 -10.58
C VAL A 87 -6.41 9.17 -11.27
N VAL A 88 -5.85 9.08 -12.48
CA VAL A 88 -5.36 10.24 -13.25
C VAL A 88 -6.50 11.19 -13.59
N ARG A 89 -7.67 10.66 -14.00
CA ARG A 89 -8.88 11.48 -14.24
C ARG A 89 -9.32 12.21 -12.96
N LEU A 90 -9.33 11.51 -11.82
CA LEU A 90 -9.66 12.10 -10.52
C LEU A 90 -8.66 13.19 -10.12
N LEU A 91 -7.37 12.97 -10.39
CA LEU A 91 -6.31 13.95 -10.16
C LEU A 91 -6.37 15.13 -11.14
N ARG A 92 -6.97 15.01 -12.32
CA ARG A 92 -7.18 16.15 -13.22
C ARG A 92 -8.34 17.03 -12.76
N ASP A 93 -9.39 16.41 -12.25
CA ASP A 93 -10.63 17.10 -11.83
C ASP A 93 -10.62 17.53 -10.35
N HIS A 94 -9.48 17.43 -9.67
CA HIS A 94 -9.37 17.72 -8.25
C HIS A 94 -9.50 19.22 -7.93
N ARG A 95 -10.24 19.54 -6.88
CA ARG A 95 -10.26 20.90 -6.30
C ARG A 95 -9.00 21.15 -5.46
N PRO A 96 -8.57 22.42 -5.31
CA PRO A 96 -7.41 22.76 -4.50
C PRO A 96 -7.56 22.25 -3.07
N PRO A 97 -6.49 21.69 -2.47
CA PRO A 97 -6.55 21.09 -1.15
C PRO A 97 -6.84 22.14 -0.06
N PRO A 98 -7.47 21.75 1.06
CA PRO A 98 -7.67 22.62 2.22
C PRO A 98 -6.38 23.31 2.69
N ARG A 99 -6.48 24.58 3.11
CA ARG A 99 -5.34 25.42 3.52
C ARG A 99 -4.49 24.83 4.65
N ASP A 100 -5.05 23.92 5.44
CA ASP A 100 -4.39 23.32 6.62
C ASP A 100 -3.52 22.09 6.30
N LEU A 101 -3.53 21.61 5.05
CA LEU A 101 -2.68 20.49 4.62
C LEU A 101 -1.21 20.92 4.52
N VAL A 102 -0.39 20.38 5.41
CA VAL A 102 1.07 20.58 5.38
C VAL A 102 1.66 19.85 4.17
N ARG A 103 2.40 20.57 3.34
CA ARG A 103 3.18 20.03 2.22
C ARG A 103 4.67 19.97 2.62
N PRO A 104 5.43 18.91 2.30
CA PRO A 104 5.03 17.64 1.69
C PRO A 104 4.31 16.72 2.68
N ASP A 105 3.36 15.95 2.15
CA ASP A 105 2.56 15.01 2.91
C ASP A 105 3.22 13.61 2.89
N PRO A 106 3.74 13.13 4.03
CA PRO A 106 4.53 11.91 4.08
C PRO A 106 3.71 10.66 3.74
N GLY A 107 2.40 10.65 4.04
CA GLY A 107 1.53 9.54 3.66
C GLY A 107 1.35 9.44 2.14
N LYS A 108 1.26 10.57 1.42
CA LYS A 108 1.20 10.56 -0.06
C LYS A 108 2.49 10.00 -0.66
N ILE A 109 3.64 10.41 -0.13
CA ILE A 109 4.94 9.91 -0.59
C ILE A 109 5.03 8.40 -0.38
N GLN A 110 4.58 7.90 0.78
CA GLN A 110 4.58 6.46 1.06
C GLN A 110 3.67 5.68 0.09
N ILE A 111 2.50 6.21 -0.24
CA ILE A 111 1.60 5.60 -1.23
C ILE A 111 2.24 5.60 -2.63
N LEU A 112 2.91 6.70 -3.01
CA LEU A 112 3.62 6.77 -4.28
C LEU A 112 4.77 5.75 -4.36
N LEU A 113 5.54 5.59 -3.27
CA LEU A 113 6.58 4.57 -3.17
C LEU A 113 6.00 3.15 -3.25
N ALA A 114 4.84 2.91 -2.63
CA ALA A 114 4.14 1.63 -2.72
C ALA A 114 3.79 1.29 -4.18
N VAL A 115 3.25 2.26 -4.91
CA VAL A 115 2.92 2.13 -6.34
C VAL A 115 4.18 1.92 -7.18
N ALA A 116 5.27 2.64 -6.90
CA ALA A 116 6.54 2.43 -7.57
C ALA A 116 7.08 1.00 -7.33
N CYS A 117 7.00 0.49 -6.09
CA CYS A 117 7.37 -0.88 -5.76
C CYS A 117 6.49 -1.90 -6.48
N LEU A 118 5.19 -1.65 -6.64
CA LEU A 118 4.29 -2.50 -7.42
C LEU A 118 4.73 -2.61 -8.87
N PHE A 119 5.04 -1.48 -9.52
CA PHE A 119 5.53 -1.48 -10.90
C PHE A 119 6.88 -2.18 -11.04
N ALA A 120 7.79 -1.97 -10.08
CA ALA A 120 9.08 -2.67 -10.05
C ALA A 120 8.89 -4.19 -9.89
N ALA A 121 8.03 -4.62 -8.96
CA ALA A 121 7.69 -6.03 -8.77
C ALA A 121 7.02 -6.64 -10.01
N ALA A 122 6.07 -5.93 -10.64
CA ALA A 122 5.40 -6.37 -11.85
C ALA A 122 6.38 -6.52 -13.03
N GLY A 123 7.25 -5.53 -13.24
CA GLY A 123 8.29 -5.58 -14.26
C GLY A 123 9.24 -6.75 -14.05
N LEU A 124 9.63 -7.01 -12.79
CA LEU A 124 10.47 -8.15 -12.44
C LEU A 124 9.74 -9.49 -12.67
N GLY A 125 8.46 -9.58 -12.32
CA GLY A 125 7.62 -10.74 -12.57
C GLY A 125 7.49 -11.06 -14.06
N ILE A 126 7.25 -10.04 -14.89
CA ILE A 126 7.19 -10.19 -16.36
C ILE A 126 8.53 -10.64 -16.92
N ALA A 127 9.64 -10.04 -16.47
CA ALA A 127 10.97 -10.43 -16.91
C ALA A 127 11.29 -11.90 -16.57
N MET A 128 10.91 -12.36 -15.37
CA MET A 128 11.05 -13.76 -14.96
C MET A 128 10.12 -14.71 -15.74
N ALA A 129 8.91 -14.28 -16.09
CA ALA A 129 7.98 -15.08 -16.88
C ALA A 129 8.45 -15.24 -18.34
N GLY A 130 9.17 -14.26 -18.89
CA GLY A 130 9.76 -14.31 -20.22
C GLY A 130 11.08 -15.07 -20.30
N SER A 131 11.74 -15.34 -19.17
CA SER A 131 13.01 -16.08 -19.15
C SER A 131 12.79 -17.59 -19.15
N SER A 132 13.45 -18.30 -20.06
CA SER A 132 13.48 -19.77 -20.08
C SER A 132 14.33 -20.38 -18.96
N VAL A 133 15.18 -19.57 -18.33
CA VAL A 133 16.05 -19.99 -17.22
C VAL A 133 15.33 -19.75 -15.89
N PRO A 134 15.36 -20.72 -14.95
CA PRO A 134 14.79 -20.53 -13.62
C PRO A 134 15.39 -19.29 -12.94
N ALA A 135 14.53 -18.43 -12.39
CA ALA A 135 14.96 -17.23 -11.70
C ALA A 135 15.88 -17.58 -10.51
N ALA A 136 16.97 -16.83 -10.37
CA ALA A 136 17.85 -16.96 -9.21
C ALA A 136 17.04 -16.72 -7.92
N PRO A 137 17.22 -17.53 -6.85
CA PRO A 137 16.45 -17.41 -5.61
C PRO A 137 16.44 -15.99 -5.00
N ARG A 138 17.52 -15.24 -5.19
CA ARG A 138 17.64 -13.84 -4.75
C ARG A 138 16.71 -12.90 -5.51
N LEU A 139 16.54 -13.13 -6.81
CA LEU A 139 15.64 -12.34 -7.63
C LEU A 139 14.19 -12.58 -7.20
N THR A 140 13.84 -13.84 -6.92
CA THR A 140 12.55 -14.22 -6.35
C THR A 140 12.31 -13.57 -4.98
N LEU A 141 13.34 -13.52 -4.12
CA LEU A 141 13.25 -12.82 -2.84
C LEU A 141 12.99 -11.32 -3.01
N VAL A 142 13.68 -10.67 -3.95
CA VAL A 142 13.50 -9.23 -4.18
C VAL A 142 12.17 -8.91 -4.83
N TYR A 143 11.69 -9.76 -5.73
CA TYR A 143 10.31 -9.72 -6.20
C TYR A 143 9.33 -9.79 -5.03
N ALA A 144 9.52 -10.72 -4.08
CA ALA A 144 8.67 -10.85 -2.91
C ALA A 144 8.76 -9.64 -1.97
N VAL A 145 9.96 -9.10 -1.73
CA VAL A 145 10.17 -7.89 -0.91
C VAL A 145 9.46 -6.69 -1.54
N LEU A 146 9.64 -6.46 -2.84
CA LEU A 146 9.02 -5.34 -3.54
C LEU A 146 7.49 -5.47 -3.60
N GLY A 147 6.96 -6.67 -3.84
CA GLY A 147 5.52 -6.90 -3.90
C GLY A 147 4.84 -6.85 -2.53
N LEU A 148 5.39 -7.55 -1.53
CA LEU A 148 4.74 -7.70 -0.23
C LEU A 148 5.09 -6.56 0.73
N LEU A 149 6.38 -6.30 0.97
CA LEU A 149 6.79 -5.24 1.88
C LEU A 149 6.72 -3.87 1.20
N GLY A 150 7.22 -3.79 -0.03
CA GLY A 150 7.25 -2.58 -0.85
C GLY A 150 5.85 -2.09 -1.18
N PHE A 151 5.07 -2.86 -1.94
CA PHE A 151 3.74 -2.42 -2.31
C PHE A 151 2.75 -2.55 -1.13
N LEU A 152 2.44 -3.75 -0.67
CA LEU A 152 1.37 -3.92 0.31
C LEU A 152 1.70 -3.27 1.67
N GLY A 153 2.91 -3.50 2.18
CA GLY A 153 3.37 -2.93 3.44
C GLY A 153 3.38 -1.39 3.44
N GLN A 154 3.98 -0.76 2.43
CA GLN A 154 3.97 0.71 2.35
C GLN A 154 2.57 1.28 2.14
N LEU A 155 1.71 0.59 1.38
CA LEU A 155 0.33 1.03 1.18
C LEU A 155 -0.45 1.02 2.50
N ILE A 156 -0.38 -0.08 3.26
CA ILE A 156 -1.04 -0.20 4.57
C ILE A 156 -0.54 0.89 5.51
N VAL A 157 0.77 1.07 5.61
CA VAL A 157 1.36 2.05 6.51
C VAL A 157 1.04 3.49 6.08
N GLY A 158 1.10 3.78 4.78
CA GLY A 158 0.82 5.11 4.20
C GLY A 158 -0.65 5.51 4.36
N ILE A 159 -1.58 4.57 4.13
CA ILE A 159 -3.01 4.78 4.35
C ILE A 159 -3.31 4.85 5.86
N GLY A 160 -2.73 3.96 6.66
CA GLY A 160 -2.89 3.92 8.11
C GLY A 160 -2.51 5.24 8.77
N ALA A 161 -1.40 5.86 8.34
CA ALA A 161 -0.96 7.16 8.82
C ALA A 161 -2.02 8.29 8.68
N ARG A 162 -2.96 8.13 7.75
CA ARG A 162 -4.10 9.04 7.55
C ARG A 162 -5.39 8.57 8.22
N LEU A 163 -5.68 7.27 8.15
CA LEU A 163 -6.90 6.71 8.72
C LEU A 163 -6.92 6.83 10.24
N PHE A 164 -5.81 6.55 10.93
CA PHE A 164 -5.74 6.59 12.38
C PHE A 164 -6.14 7.94 12.99
N PRO A 165 -5.57 9.09 12.61
CA PRO A 165 -5.97 10.39 13.17
C PRO A 165 -7.44 10.72 12.89
N THR A 166 -7.96 10.34 11.72
CA THR A 166 -9.38 10.54 11.39
C THR A 166 -10.30 9.66 12.25
N PHE A 167 -9.95 8.40 12.49
CA PHE A 167 -10.71 7.52 13.39
C PHE A 167 -10.69 8.02 14.83
N LEU A 168 -9.54 8.45 15.33
CA LEU A 168 -9.43 9.00 16.68
C LEU A 168 -10.21 10.30 16.84
N TRP A 169 -10.19 11.15 15.82
CA TRP A 169 -10.99 12.35 15.79
C TRP A 169 -12.49 12.04 15.78
N ALA A 170 -12.93 11.10 14.94
CA ALA A 170 -14.33 10.68 14.90
C ALA A 170 -14.80 10.04 16.21
N HIS A 171 -13.93 9.26 16.86
CA HIS A 171 -14.20 8.71 18.18
C HIS A 171 -14.33 9.82 19.24
N ALA A 172 -13.38 10.77 19.28
CA ALA A 172 -13.45 11.90 20.20
C ALA A 172 -14.69 12.77 19.96
N TRP A 173 -15.04 13.01 18.69
CA TRP A 173 -16.25 13.75 18.31
C TRP A 173 -17.51 13.07 18.84
N ARG A 174 -17.62 11.74 18.76
CA ARG A 174 -18.79 11.01 19.30
C ARG A 174 -18.94 11.19 20.81
N VAL A 175 -17.84 11.36 21.54
CA VAL A 175 -17.86 11.59 23.00
C VAL A 175 -18.23 13.04 23.31
N THR A 176 -17.75 14.02 22.54
CA THR A 176 -18.02 15.45 22.76
C THR A 176 -19.20 16.01 21.98
N ALA A 177 -19.94 15.16 21.25
CA ALA A 177 -21.05 15.59 20.41
C ALA A 177 -22.19 16.22 21.22
N GLU A 178 -22.40 15.75 22.44
CA GLU A 178 -23.44 16.27 23.35
C GLU A 178 -23.15 17.69 23.83
N THR A 179 -21.87 18.08 23.93
CA THR A 179 -21.46 19.43 24.36
C THR A 179 -21.25 20.39 23.21
N GLY A 180 -21.33 19.93 21.95
CA GLY A 180 -21.15 20.75 20.74
C GLY A 180 -19.72 21.30 20.53
N THR A 181 -18.77 20.95 21.39
CA THR A 181 -17.39 21.43 21.32
C THR A 181 -16.55 20.53 20.40
N PRO A 182 -15.94 21.07 19.33
CA PRO A 182 -15.06 20.28 18.48
C PRO A 182 -13.83 19.79 19.25
N PRO A 183 -13.43 18.51 19.10
CA PRO A 183 -12.27 17.98 19.78
C PRO A 183 -11.01 18.69 19.27
N ALA A 184 -10.13 19.04 20.20
CA ALA A 184 -8.91 19.80 19.92
C ALA A 184 -7.86 19.04 19.10
N VAL A 185 -8.07 17.75 18.82
CA VAL A 185 -7.19 16.94 17.96
C VAL A 185 -7.52 17.27 16.51
N SER A 186 -6.49 17.49 15.67
CA SER A 186 -6.75 17.69 14.23
C SER A 186 -7.08 16.34 13.57
N PRO A 187 -8.11 16.26 12.71
CA PRO A 187 -8.44 15.03 11.98
C PRO A 187 -7.39 14.62 10.94
N VAL A 188 -6.45 15.53 10.64
CA VAL A 188 -5.47 15.39 9.54
C VAL A 188 -4.04 15.23 10.06
N ARG A 189 -3.73 15.66 11.30
CA ARG A 189 -2.35 15.71 11.80
C ARG A 189 -2.07 14.64 12.84
N MET A 190 -1.01 13.88 12.61
CA MET A 190 -0.36 13.09 13.65
C MET A 190 0.33 14.02 14.67
N PRO A 191 0.42 13.66 15.96
CA PRO A 191 0.98 14.47 17.04
C PRO A 191 2.44 14.81 16.86
N SER A 192 3.24 13.87 16.33
CA SER A 192 4.67 14.09 16.13
C SER A 192 5.06 13.85 14.66
N ARG A 193 5.53 14.91 14.02
CA ARG A 193 5.98 14.87 12.62
C ARG A 193 7.29 14.10 12.46
N LEU A 194 8.17 14.20 13.45
CA LEU A 194 9.46 13.50 13.44
C LEU A 194 9.29 11.98 13.47
N LEU A 195 8.52 11.43 14.42
CA LEU A 195 8.29 9.98 14.50
C LEU A 195 7.58 9.45 13.26
N LEU A 196 6.71 10.26 12.63
CA LEU A 196 6.08 9.89 11.37
C LEU A 196 7.11 9.75 10.24
N TRP A 197 8.02 10.73 10.09
CA TRP A 197 9.06 10.66 9.06
C TRP A 197 10.10 9.57 9.33
N VAL A 198 10.52 9.40 10.58
CA VAL A 198 11.42 8.32 10.97
C VAL A 198 10.77 6.96 10.70
N GLY A 199 9.49 6.81 11.04
CA GLY A 199 8.70 5.62 10.77
C GLY A 199 8.57 5.31 9.27
N LEU A 200 8.07 6.26 8.49
CA LEU A 200 7.81 6.07 7.06
C LEU A 200 9.10 5.97 6.24
N GLY A 201 10.05 6.86 6.52
CA GLY A 201 11.37 6.88 5.88
C GLY A 201 12.20 5.65 6.23
N GLY A 202 12.20 5.23 7.51
CA GLY A 202 12.87 4.01 7.94
C GLY A 202 12.28 2.75 7.30
N PHE A 203 10.96 2.71 7.10
CA PHE A 203 10.30 1.61 6.39
C PHE A 203 10.69 1.58 4.90
N ALA A 204 10.67 2.73 4.23
CA ALA A 204 11.12 2.83 2.82
C ALA A 204 12.61 2.47 2.67
N GLY A 205 13.46 2.93 3.58
CA GLY A 205 14.88 2.59 3.63
C GLY A 205 15.11 1.10 3.88
N ALA A 206 14.29 0.45 4.72
CA ALA A 206 14.35 -0.99 4.95
C ALA A 206 14.09 -1.77 3.65
N ILE A 207 13.08 -1.36 2.87
CA ILE A 207 12.79 -1.98 1.57
C ILE A 207 13.95 -1.80 0.61
N ALA A 208 14.50 -0.60 0.49
CA ALA A 208 15.65 -0.34 -0.39
C ALA A 208 16.87 -1.20 0.00
N ALA A 209 17.17 -1.31 1.31
CA ALA A 209 18.25 -2.16 1.81
C ALA A 209 18.01 -3.65 1.51
N LEU A 210 16.79 -4.15 1.74
CA LEU A 210 16.44 -5.54 1.46
C LEU A 210 16.45 -5.85 -0.04
N SER A 211 15.99 -4.93 -0.88
CA SER A 211 16.01 -5.08 -2.35
C SER A 211 17.42 -5.00 -2.94
N SER A 212 18.37 -4.34 -2.27
CA SER A 212 19.77 -4.26 -2.71
C SER A 212 20.53 -5.59 -2.61
N THR A 213 19.96 -6.59 -1.95
CA THR A 213 20.55 -7.93 -1.78
C THR A 213 20.68 -8.74 -3.08
N VAL A 214 20.04 -8.32 -4.19
CA VAL A 214 20.23 -8.95 -5.51
C VAL A 214 21.70 -8.90 -5.93
N GLY A 215 22.38 -7.77 -5.72
CA GLY A 215 23.72 -7.53 -6.24
C GLY A 215 24.86 -7.81 -5.25
N THR A 216 24.57 -7.82 -3.94
CA THR A 216 25.60 -7.94 -2.91
C THR A 216 25.36 -9.18 -2.07
N THR A 217 26.34 -10.09 -1.98
CA THR A 217 26.33 -11.25 -1.06
C THR A 217 26.40 -10.87 0.42
N HIS A 218 26.38 -9.57 0.75
CA HIS A 218 26.61 -9.06 2.08
C HIS A 218 25.37 -9.20 2.97
N LEU A 219 25.47 -10.09 3.97
CA LEU A 219 24.53 -10.24 5.09
C LEU A 219 24.23 -8.91 5.82
N ALA A 220 25.13 -7.94 5.71
CA ALA A 220 24.96 -6.60 6.26
C ALA A 220 23.67 -5.91 5.79
N TRP A 221 23.31 -6.01 4.50
CA TRP A 221 22.10 -5.36 3.97
C TRP A 221 20.81 -5.94 4.55
N ILE A 222 20.79 -7.25 4.78
CA ILE A 222 19.65 -7.93 5.43
C ILE A 222 19.51 -7.44 6.87
N ARG A 223 20.62 -7.32 7.61
CA ARG A 223 20.61 -6.82 9.01
C ARG A 223 20.17 -5.36 9.09
N VAL A 224 20.72 -4.51 8.23
CA VAL A 224 20.35 -3.09 8.15
C VAL A 224 18.86 -2.96 7.81
N GLY A 225 18.36 -3.70 6.82
CA GLY A 225 16.95 -3.73 6.47
C GLY A 225 16.06 -4.17 7.63
N GLY A 226 16.41 -5.27 8.30
CA GLY A 226 15.66 -5.80 9.45
C GLY A 226 15.62 -4.82 10.64
N VAL A 227 16.77 -4.27 11.04
CA VAL A 227 16.84 -3.29 12.14
C VAL A 227 16.06 -2.02 11.78
N SER A 228 16.22 -1.52 10.55
CA SER A 228 15.47 -0.35 10.08
C SER A 228 13.96 -0.57 10.14
N LEU A 229 13.49 -1.78 9.80
CA LEU A 229 12.07 -2.14 9.88
C LEU A 229 11.54 -2.13 11.32
N VAL A 230 12.32 -2.66 12.27
CA VAL A 230 11.96 -2.67 13.70
C VAL A 230 11.89 -1.24 14.25
N LEU A 231 12.90 -0.42 13.96
CA LEU A 231 12.92 0.98 14.40
C LEU A 231 11.78 1.80 13.78
N ALA A 232 11.49 1.56 12.50
CA ALA A 232 10.38 2.18 11.80
C ALA A 232 9.03 1.82 12.45
N ALA A 233 8.81 0.53 12.73
CA ALA A 233 7.61 0.07 13.41
C ALA A 233 7.47 0.70 14.80
N ALA A 234 8.54 0.70 15.61
CA ALA A 234 8.56 1.30 16.94
C ALA A 234 8.22 2.80 16.88
N ALA A 235 8.77 3.56 15.94
CA ALA A 235 8.48 4.97 15.76
C ALA A 235 7.00 5.22 15.39
N LEU A 236 6.43 4.42 14.49
CA LEU A 236 5.01 4.52 14.11
C LEU A 236 4.09 4.19 15.27
N PHE A 237 4.37 3.12 16.01
CA PHE A 237 3.59 2.73 17.20
C PHE A 237 3.68 3.78 18.31
N ALA A 238 4.87 4.33 18.57
CA ALA A 238 5.05 5.39 19.55
C ALA A 238 4.26 6.65 19.18
N ASN A 239 4.18 6.99 17.89
CA ASN A 239 3.38 8.10 17.40
C ASN A 239 1.88 7.84 17.61
N LEU A 240 1.40 6.64 17.27
CA LEU A 240 0.01 6.23 17.44
C LEU A 240 -0.41 6.23 18.92
N ALA A 241 0.42 5.65 19.80
CA ALA A 241 0.18 5.65 21.24
C ALA A 241 0.13 7.08 21.80
N SER A 242 0.93 7.99 21.24
CA SER A 242 0.88 9.41 21.59
C SER A 242 -0.40 10.10 21.11
N CYS A 243 -0.98 9.70 19.97
CA CYS A 243 -2.31 10.17 19.58
C CYS A 243 -3.37 9.72 20.59
N TRP A 244 -3.37 8.43 20.92
CA TRP A 244 -4.35 7.83 21.81
C TRP A 244 -4.35 8.50 23.19
N ARG A 245 -3.16 8.66 23.80
CA ARG A 245 -3.00 9.32 25.09
C ARG A 245 -3.54 10.76 25.08
N ARG A 246 -3.25 11.53 24.02
CA ARG A 246 -3.74 12.91 23.88
C ARG A 246 -5.26 12.97 23.72
N ALA A 247 -5.86 11.99 23.03
CA ALA A 247 -7.30 11.90 22.89
C ALA A 247 -7.99 11.63 24.24
N GLY A 248 -7.43 10.74 25.09
CA GLY A 248 -7.99 10.43 26.41
C GLY A 248 -7.78 11.50 27.48
N SER A 249 -6.60 12.13 27.53
CA SER A 249 -6.23 13.10 28.59
C SER A 249 -7.05 14.41 28.62
N ARG A 250 -7.84 14.69 27.59
CA ARG A 250 -8.66 15.91 27.48
C ARG A 250 -10.16 15.67 27.68
N GLN A 251 -10.53 14.44 28.05
CA GLN A 251 -11.93 14.04 28.25
C GLN A 251 -12.36 14.01 29.73
N SER A 252 -11.48 14.38 30.69
CA SER A 252 -11.89 14.54 32.09
C SER A 252 -12.72 15.83 32.24
N PRO A 253 -14.03 15.74 32.51
CA PRO A 253 -14.82 16.92 32.85
C PRO A 253 -14.32 17.46 34.20
N GLY A 254 -13.96 18.74 34.22
CA GLY A 254 -13.85 19.51 35.46
C GLY A 254 -15.23 19.96 35.92
#